data_AF-E4XRL1-F1
#
_entry.id   AF-E4XRL1-F1
#
_cell.length_a   1.000
_cell.length_b   1.000
_cell.length_c   1.000
_cell.angle_alpha   90.00
_cell.angle_beta   90.00
_cell.angle_gamma   90.00
#
_symmetry.space_group_name_H-M   'P 1'
#
loop_
_entity.id
_entity.type
_entity.pdbx_description
1 polymer ?
#
loop_
_entity_poly.entity_id
_entity_poly.type
_entity_poly.pdbx_seq_one_letter_code
_entity_poly.pdbx_strand_id
1 'polypeptide(L)'
;MEDFSENQKIAKQLQEHSNRLKNEQLTRVSRNKLTKEEYDAKKGVSCEEPKEWKNQISDLKEDISFGETEAAKIIVKIKEGRQTLAKAEAINEKSRDCWTTEEVRFFDENLPSEWRKELRDLDKEKLELYNQKSVRNKLIKELKAKISELEEIKGNAKLQREAQPGGGFRYYELQNGTDALPQPSELSLIDMGRTFRNTITNAAYQRTFHKDNLLQLLSKYAAAMGPEYVEKRTIENIKN
;
A
#
# COMPACT_ATOMS: atom_id res chain seq x y z
N MET A 1 38.71 19.01 -52.04
CA MET A 1 37.30 19.43 -51.86
C MET A 1 36.60 18.22 -51.26
N GLU A 2 36.63 18.08 -49.94
CA GLU A 2 36.08 16.92 -49.24
C GLU A 2 34.72 17.26 -48.61
N ASP A 3 33.75 16.37 -48.88
CA ASP A 3 32.71 15.87 -47.96
C ASP A 3 31.66 16.82 -47.37
N PHE A 4 31.22 17.84 -48.12
CA PHE A 4 29.96 18.54 -47.79
C PHE A 4 28.70 17.67 -48.01
N SER A 5 28.76 16.73 -48.95
CA SER A 5 27.61 15.87 -49.32
C SER A 5 27.34 14.76 -48.30
N GLU A 6 28.38 14.14 -47.73
CA GLU A 6 28.22 13.10 -46.72
C GLU A 6 27.76 13.67 -45.38
N ASN A 7 28.30 14.81 -44.96
CA ASN A 7 27.87 15.49 -43.74
C ASN A 7 26.39 15.90 -43.80
N GLN A 8 25.90 16.35 -44.97
CA GLN A 8 24.46 16.62 -45.16
C GLN A 8 23.60 15.36 -45.09
N LYS A 9 24.06 14.23 -45.63
CA LYS A 9 23.33 12.95 -45.54
C LYS A 9 23.27 12.44 -44.11
N ILE A 10 24.38 12.54 -43.36
CA ILE A 10 24.44 12.13 -41.95
C ILE A 10 23.53 13.02 -41.10
N ALA A 11 23.54 14.34 -41.30
CA ALA A 11 22.65 15.25 -40.59
C ALA A 11 21.16 14.92 -40.84
N LYS A 12 20.80 14.61 -42.09
CA LYS A 12 19.43 14.20 -42.45
C LYS A 12 19.02 12.89 -41.77
N GLN A 13 19.91 11.90 -41.75
CA GLN A 13 19.65 10.62 -41.09
C GLN A 13 19.50 10.77 -39.56
N LEU A 14 20.32 11.61 -38.93
CA LEU A 14 20.21 11.91 -37.51
C LEU A 14 18.89 12.64 -37.19
N GLN A 15 18.47 13.55 -38.06
CA GLN A 15 17.19 14.26 -37.89
C GLN A 15 15.99 13.34 -38.07
N GLU A 16 16.00 12.44 -39.05
CA GLU A 16 14.97 11.41 -39.25
C GLU A 16 14.92 10.43 -38.07
N HIS A 17 16.07 10.02 -37.55
CA HIS A 17 16.16 9.16 -36.37
C HIS A 17 15.63 9.85 -35.11
N SER A 18 15.96 11.13 -34.91
CA SER A 18 15.44 11.96 -33.82
C SER A 18 13.92 12.13 -33.90
N ASN A 19 13.38 12.37 -35.11
CA ASN A 19 11.95 12.49 -35.33
C ASN A 19 11.22 11.16 -35.11
N ARG A 20 11.81 10.02 -35.52
CA ARG A 20 11.28 8.69 -35.19
C ARG A 20 11.25 8.43 -33.69
N LEU A 21 12.32 8.77 -32.97
CA LEU A 21 12.39 8.62 -31.52
C LEU A 21 11.34 9.48 -30.81
N LYS A 22 11.15 10.74 -31.22
CA LYS A 22 10.09 11.61 -30.68
C LYS A 22 8.70 11.04 -30.94
N ASN A 23 8.43 10.57 -32.16
CA ASN A 23 7.14 9.95 -32.48
C ASN A 23 6.94 8.64 -31.72
N GLU A 24 7.95 7.79 -31.56
CA GLU A 24 7.86 6.59 -30.73
C GLU A 24 7.60 6.93 -29.26
N GLN A 25 8.27 7.95 -28.70
CA GLN A 25 8.01 8.42 -27.34
C GLN A 25 6.56 8.92 -27.20
N LEU A 26 6.08 9.76 -28.10
CA LEU A 26 4.70 10.26 -28.09
C LEU A 26 3.68 9.13 -28.21
N THR A 27 3.96 8.13 -29.06
CA THR A 27 3.08 6.96 -29.25
C THR A 27 3.10 6.05 -28.02
N ARG A 28 4.25 5.89 -27.35
CA ARG A 28 4.40 5.11 -26.10
C ARG A 28 3.74 5.80 -24.91
N VAL A 29 3.87 7.12 -24.78
CA VAL A 29 3.19 7.94 -23.74
C VAL A 29 1.67 7.90 -23.94
N SER A 30 1.20 7.95 -25.19
CA SER A 30 -0.24 7.89 -25.50
C SER A 30 -0.86 6.51 -25.24
N ARG A 31 -0.09 5.43 -25.35
CA ARG A 31 -0.53 4.05 -25.07
C ARG A 31 -0.56 3.71 -23.58
N ASN A 32 0.17 4.45 -22.74
CA ASN A 32 0.25 4.24 -21.30
C ASN A 32 -0.33 5.45 -20.55
N LYS A 33 -1.59 5.82 -20.82
CA LYS A 33 -2.33 6.71 -19.92
C LYS A 33 -2.63 5.95 -18.64
N LEU A 34 -1.65 5.92 -17.73
CA LEU A 34 -1.92 5.57 -16.35
C LEU A 34 -2.81 6.66 -15.75
N THR A 35 -3.96 6.24 -15.22
CA THR A 35 -4.77 7.10 -14.38
C THR A 35 -4.02 7.45 -13.11
N LYS A 36 -4.39 8.56 -12.47
CA LYS A 36 -3.78 9.00 -11.20
C LYS A 36 -3.84 7.89 -10.13
N GLU A 37 -4.95 7.15 -10.10
CA GLU A 37 -5.18 6.00 -9.23
C GLU A 37 -4.16 4.86 -9.48
N GLU A 38 -3.90 4.51 -10.74
CA GLU A 38 -2.90 3.49 -11.08
C GLU A 38 -1.47 3.94 -10.79
N TYR A 39 -1.20 5.24 -10.89
CA TYR A 39 0.10 5.83 -10.52
C TYR A 39 0.31 5.78 -9.00
N ASP A 40 -0.69 6.18 -8.22
CA ASP A 40 -0.64 6.20 -6.76
C ASP A 40 -0.52 4.76 -6.19
N ALA A 41 -1.23 3.79 -6.79
CA ALA A 41 -1.10 2.37 -6.48
C ALA A 41 0.31 1.82 -6.77
N LYS A 42 0.97 2.26 -7.86
CA LYS A 42 2.31 1.81 -8.24
C LYS A 42 3.43 2.48 -7.45
N LYS A 43 3.26 3.76 -7.09
CA LYS A 43 4.29 4.52 -6.38
C LYS A 43 4.41 4.17 -4.89
N GLY A 44 3.51 3.33 -4.37
CA GLY A 44 3.52 2.97 -2.96
C GLY A 44 3.48 4.21 -2.07
N VAL A 45 2.79 5.27 -2.53
CA VAL A 45 2.45 6.38 -1.63
C VAL A 45 1.74 5.72 -0.47
N SER A 46 2.32 5.92 0.71
CA SER A 46 1.82 5.43 1.98
C SER A 46 0.32 5.66 2.03
N CYS A 47 -0.46 4.63 1.70
CA CYS A 47 -1.89 4.64 1.93
C CYS A 47 -2.03 4.89 3.45
N GLU A 48 -2.50 6.08 3.81
CA GLU A 48 -2.74 6.47 5.20
C GLU A 48 -3.90 5.63 5.76
N GLU A 49 -4.76 5.09 4.90
CA GLU A 49 -5.95 4.32 5.24
C GLU A 49 -5.65 3.08 6.12
N PRO A 50 -4.65 2.20 5.86
CA PRO A 50 -4.26 1.15 6.79
C PRO A 50 -3.85 1.65 8.19
N LYS A 51 -3.21 2.81 8.30
CA LYS A 51 -2.84 3.37 9.61
C LYS A 51 -4.07 3.91 10.30
N GLU A 52 -4.94 4.60 9.58
CA GLU A 52 -6.23 5.09 10.06
C GLU A 52 -7.12 3.94 10.54
N TRP A 53 -7.24 2.86 9.76
CA TRP A 53 -8.02 1.67 10.14
C TRP A 53 -7.42 0.96 11.36
N LYS A 54 -6.08 0.93 11.50
CA LYS A 54 -5.42 0.41 12.71
C LYS A 54 -5.75 1.25 13.95
N ASN A 55 -5.77 2.58 13.81
CA ASN A 55 -6.17 3.48 14.89
C ASN A 55 -7.66 3.28 15.25
N GLN A 56 -8.55 3.25 14.25
CA GLN A 56 -9.98 2.96 14.46
C GLN A 56 -10.21 1.62 15.16
N ILE A 57 -9.45 0.57 14.81
CA ILE A 57 -9.51 -0.72 15.53
C ILE A 57 -9.08 -0.57 16.99
N SER A 58 -8.09 0.27 17.29
CA SER A 58 -7.66 0.56 18.66
C SER A 58 -8.78 1.22 19.45
N ASP A 59 -9.35 2.31 18.91
CA ASP A 59 -10.44 3.06 19.54
C ASP A 59 -11.65 2.14 19.80
N LEU A 60 -12.04 1.34 18.81
CA LEU A 60 -13.15 0.38 18.96
C LEU A 60 -12.89 -0.68 20.04
N LYS A 61 -11.63 -1.08 20.28
CA LYS A 61 -11.30 -2.00 21.37
C LYS A 61 -11.36 -1.32 22.73
N GLU A 62 -10.94 -0.06 22.82
CA GLU A 62 -11.08 0.75 24.04
C GLU A 62 -12.55 0.95 24.39
N ASP A 63 -13.39 1.28 23.40
CA ASP A 63 -14.84 1.39 23.56
C ASP A 63 -15.48 0.07 24.03
N ILE A 64 -15.00 -1.08 23.53
CA ILE A 64 -15.45 -2.39 24.00
C ILE A 64 -15.06 -2.59 25.47
N SER A 65 -13.81 -2.30 25.83
CA SER A 65 -13.33 -2.42 27.21
C SER A 65 -14.14 -1.54 28.16
N PHE A 66 -14.38 -0.29 27.78
CA PHE A 66 -15.21 0.63 28.54
C PHE A 66 -16.64 0.09 28.71
N GLY A 67 -17.30 -0.32 27.62
CA GLY A 67 -18.64 -0.91 27.67
C GLY A 67 -18.72 -2.20 28.52
N GLU A 68 -17.66 -3.00 28.57
CA GLU A 68 -17.57 -4.16 29.46
C GLU A 68 -17.53 -3.76 30.94
N THR A 69 -16.80 -2.69 31.28
CA THR A 69 -16.80 -2.17 32.66
C THR A 69 -18.16 -1.60 33.06
N GLU A 70 -18.86 -0.92 32.15
CA GLU A 70 -20.22 -0.43 32.40
C GLU A 70 -21.22 -1.57 32.57
N ALA A 71 -21.16 -2.58 31.70
CA ALA A 71 -22.00 -3.77 31.82
C ALA A 71 -21.77 -4.48 33.17
N ALA A 72 -20.52 -4.57 33.65
CA ALA A 72 -20.21 -5.12 34.96
C ALA A 72 -20.85 -4.33 36.11
N LYS A 73 -20.83 -2.98 36.04
CA LYS A 73 -21.50 -2.12 37.02
C LYS A 73 -23.01 -2.32 37.00
N ILE A 74 -23.64 -2.42 35.83
CA ILE A 74 -25.08 -2.66 35.68
C ILE A 74 -25.46 -4.03 36.25
N ILE A 75 -24.64 -5.07 36.02
CA ILE A 75 -24.89 -6.41 36.58
C ILE A 75 -24.91 -6.38 38.12
N VAL A 76 -24.02 -5.59 38.74
CA VAL A 76 -24.02 -5.41 40.21
C VAL A 76 -25.30 -4.71 40.65
N LYS A 77 -25.69 -3.60 40.01
CA LYS A 77 -26.95 -2.90 40.30
C LYS A 77 -28.17 -3.80 40.16
N ILE A 78 -28.23 -4.66 39.13
CA ILE A 78 -29.32 -5.62 38.95
C ILE A 78 -29.37 -6.61 40.11
N LYS A 79 -28.23 -7.12 40.58
CA LYS A 79 -28.17 -8.03 41.73
C LYS A 79 -28.68 -7.37 43.00
N GLU A 80 -28.21 -6.15 43.27
CA GLU A 80 -28.63 -5.35 44.44
C GLU A 80 -30.13 -5.03 44.36
N GLY A 81 -30.61 -4.53 43.22
CA GLY A 81 -32.03 -4.23 42.99
C GLY A 81 -32.93 -5.45 43.13
N ARG A 82 -32.48 -6.66 42.71
CA ARG A 82 -33.23 -7.90 42.94
C ARG A 82 -33.32 -8.27 44.42
N GLN A 83 -32.27 -8.03 45.21
CA GLN A 83 -32.32 -8.22 46.66
C GLN A 83 -33.27 -7.23 47.33
N THR A 84 -33.23 -5.97 46.91
CA THR A 84 -34.15 -4.92 47.39
C THR A 84 -35.60 -5.26 47.05
N LEU A 85 -35.87 -5.67 45.80
CA LEU A 85 -37.21 -6.10 45.37
C LEU A 85 -37.71 -7.29 46.18
N ALA A 86 -36.88 -8.32 46.38
CA ALA A 86 -37.27 -9.50 47.17
C ALA A 86 -37.62 -9.14 48.62
N LYS A 87 -36.88 -8.20 49.23
CA LYS A 87 -37.21 -7.68 50.57
C LYS A 87 -38.54 -6.92 50.56
N ALA A 88 -38.76 -6.05 49.57
CA ALA A 88 -39.99 -5.28 49.47
C ALA A 88 -41.22 -6.18 49.21
N GLU A 89 -41.07 -7.22 48.39
CA GLU A 89 -42.11 -8.22 48.15
C GLU A 89 -42.41 -9.05 49.41
N ALA A 90 -41.38 -9.47 50.15
CA ALA A 90 -41.56 -10.19 51.42
C ALA A 90 -42.27 -9.34 52.50
N ILE A 91 -42.06 -8.02 52.52
CA ILE A 91 -42.82 -7.10 53.38
C ILE A 91 -44.27 -7.03 52.88
N ASN A 92 -44.48 -6.91 51.57
CA ASN A 92 -45.82 -6.82 50.97
C ASN A 92 -46.69 -8.06 51.18
N GLU A 93 -46.09 -9.24 51.34
CA GLU A 93 -46.81 -10.49 51.63
C GLU A 93 -47.35 -10.55 53.07
N LYS A 94 -46.77 -9.78 54.00
CA LYS A 94 -47.26 -9.68 55.38
C LYS A 94 -48.50 -8.79 55.43
N SER A 95 -49.43 -9.11 56.34
CA SER A 95 -50.54 -8.19 56.64
C SER A 95 -50.00 -6.83 57.09
N ARG A 96 -50.60 -5.73 56.60
CA ARG A 96 -50.19 -4.34 56.90
C ARG A 96 -50.14 -4.07 58.40
N ASP A 97 -51.00 -4.72 59.18
CA ASP A 97 -51.06 -4.60 60.64
C ASP A 97 -49.84 -5.17 61.36
N CYS A 98 -49.04 -6.00 60.68
CA CYS A 98 -47.84 -6.62 61.23
C CYS A 98 -46.55 -5.88 60.82
N TRP A 99 -46.66 -4.78 60.08
CA TRP A 99 -45.49 -4.06 59.60
C TRP A 99 -44.87 -3.23 60.71
N THR A 100 -43.56 -3.33 60.85
CA THR A 100 -42.78 -2.43 61.68
C THR A 100 -42.63 -1.06 61.01
N THR A 101 -42.35 -0.02 61.81
CA THR A 101 -42.10 1.33 61.28
C THR A 101 -40.94 1.39 60.29
N GLU A 102 -39.93 0.53 60.47
CA GLU A 102 -38.79 0.39 59.56
C GLU A 102 -39.19 -0.25 58.23
N GLU A 103 -40.04 -1.28 58.26
CA GLU A 103 -40.57 -1.93 57.06
C GLU A 103 -41.48 -0.99 56.25
N VAL A 104 -42.29 -0.17 56.92
CA VAL A 104 -43.10 0.87 56.26
C VAL A 104 -42.20 1.84 55.51
N ARG A 105 -41.19 2.41 56.18
CA ARG A 105 -40.25 3.35 55.55
C ARG A 105 -39.51 2.71 54.39
N PHE A 106 -38.99 1.49 54.59
CA PHE A 106 -38.30 0.76 53.54
C PHE A 106 -39.20 0.52 52.33
N PHE A 107 -40.45 0.09 52.54
CA PHE A 107 -41.38 -0.19 51.45
C PHE A 107 -41.81 1.07 50.70
N ASP A 108 -42.06 2.17 51.41
CA ASP A 108 -42.43 3.45 50.80
C ASP A 108 -41.28 4.02 49.95
N GLU A 109 -40.02 3.82 50.36
CA GLU A 109 -38.84 4.17 49.56
C GLU A 109 -38.52 3.16 48.44
N ASN A 110 -38.99 1.92 48.57
CA ASN A 110 -38.62 0.80 47.68
C ASN A 110 -39.85 0.07 47.15
N LEU A 111 -40.74 0.82 46.50
CA LEU A 111 -41.96 0.28 45.90
C LEU A 111 -41.64 -0.85 44.90
N PRO A 112 -42.25 -2.05 45.05
CA PRO A 112 -41.99 -3.17 44.14
C PRO A 112 -42.27 -2.87 42.67
N SER A 113 -43.29 -2.04 42.38
CA SER A 113 -43.65 -1.65 41.02
C SER A 113 -42.54 -0.83 40.34
N GLU A 114 -41.91 0.08 41.08
CA GLU A 114 -40.83 0.95 40.61
C GLU A 114 -39.55 0.12 40.40
N TRP A 115 -39.19 -0.70 41.39
CA TRP A 115 -38.04 -1.60 41.27
C TRP A 115 -38.17 -2.60 40.12
N ARG A 116 -39.36 -3.16 39.87
CA ARG A 116 -39.60 -4.02 38.70
C ARG A 116 -39.42 -3.27 37.39
N LYS A 117 -39.76 -1.97 37.33
CA LYS A 117 -39.54 -1.15 36.15
C LYS A 117 -38.06 -0.86 35.97
N GLU A 118 -37.38 -0.42 37.02
CA GLU A 118 -35.95 -0.12 37.00
C GLU A 118 -35.11 -1.35 36.63
N LEU A 119 -35.41 -2.52 37.22
CA LEU A 119 -34.73 -3.77 36.85
C LEU A 119 -34.92 -4.13 35.37
N ARG A 120 -36.12 -3.91 34.80
CA ARG A 120 -36.34 -4.13 33.36
C ARG A 120 -35.53 -3.17 32.50
N ASP A 121 -35.42 -1.91 32.92
CA ASP A 121 -34.68 -0.91 32.17
C ASP A 121 -33.16 -1.16 32.26
N LEU A 122 -32.66 -1.58 33.43
CA LEU A 122 -31.28 -2.06 33.60
C LEU A 122 -30.98 -3.32 32.77
N ASP A 123 -31.91 -4.28 32.71
CA ASP A 123 -31.75 -5.48 31.87
C ASP A 123 -31.70 -5.11 30.37
N LYS A 124 -32.48 -4.11 29.92
CA LYS A 124 -32.39 -3.57 28.55
C LYS A 124 -31.05 -2.87 28.29
N GLU A 125 -30.60 -2.03 29.21
CA GLU A 125 -29.32 -1.31 29.09
C GLU A 125 -28.14 -2.29 28.98
N LYS A 126 -28.14 -3.34 29.81
CA LYS A 126 -27.17 -4.43 29.73
C LYS A 126 -27.19 -5.14 28.37
N LEU A 127 -28.38 -5.45 27.84
CA LEU A 127 -28.53 -6.06 26.52
C LEU A 127 -28.00 -5.16 25.41
N GLU A 128 -28.27 -3.86 25.49
CA GLU A 128 -27.80 -2.87 24.52
C GLU A 128 -26.27 -2.79 24.50
N LEU A 129 -25.62 -2.77 25.66
CA LEU A 129 -24.15 -2.80 25.74
C LEU A 129 -23.55 -4.07 25.09
N TYR A 130 -24.19 -5.23 25.26
CA TYR A 130 -23.76 -6.45 24.58
C TYR A 130 -23.99 -6.40 23.07
N ASN A 131 -25.09 -5.79 22.62
CA ASN A 131 -25.34 -5.56 21.20
C ASN A 131 -24.28 -4.64 20.59
N GLN A 132 -23.96 -3.52 21.25
CA GLN A 132 -22.90 -2.61 20.82
C GLN A 132 -21.55 -3.32 20.74
N LYS A 133 -21.19 -4.13 21.74
CA LYS A 133 -19.98 -4.97 21.70
C LYS A 133 -19.98 -5.90 20.48
N SER A 134 -21.10 -6.54 20.17
CA SER A 134 -21.21 -7.41 18.99
C SER A 134 -21.01 -6.64 17.68
N VAL A 135 -21.63 -5.46 17.54
CA VAL A 135 -21.51 -4.59 16.37
C VAL A 135 -20.07 -4.10 16.21
N ARG A 136 -19.44 -3.57 17.28
CA ARG A 136 -18.03 -3.13 17.25
C ARG A 136 -17.08 -4.26 16.86
N ASN A 137 -17.31 -5.47 17.34
CA ASN A 137 -16.50 -6.64 16.96
C ASN A 137 -16.64 -7.02 15.47
N LYS A 138 -17.84 -6.87 14.88
CA LYS A 138 -18.03 -7.06 13.43
C LYS A 138 -17.24 -6.02 12.64
N LEU A 139 -17.35 -4.75 13.03
CA LEU A 139 -16.61 -3.66 12.38
C LEU A 139 -15.09 -3.87 12.46
N ILE A 140 -14.56 -4.32 13.61
CA ILE A 140 -13.14 -4.68 13.75
C ILE A 140 -12.74 -5.79 12.76
N LYS A 141 -13.59 -6.82 12.57
CA LYS A 141 -13.29 -7.89 11.61
C LYS A 141 -13.27 -7.37 10.17
N GLU A 142 -14.22 -6.53 9.80
CA GLU A 142 -14.28 -5.91 8.47
C GLU A 142 -13.06 -5.02 8.21
N LEU A 143 -12.67 -4.18 9.16
CA LEU A 143 -11.47 -3.35 9.04
C LEU A 143 -10.19 -4.19 8.92
N LYS A 144 -10.07 -5.27 9.69
CA LYS A 144 -8.94 -6.21 9.56
C LYS A 144 -8.89 -6.88 8.19
N ALA A 145 -10.03 -7.30 7.65
CA ALA A 145 -10.11 -7.90 6.32
C ALA A 145 -9.61 -6.91 5.24
N LYS A 146 -10.07 -5.66 5.28
CA LYS A 146 -9.60 -4.60 4.37
C LYS A 146 -8.09 -4.37 4.47
N ILE A 147 -7.52 -4.39 5.68
CA ILE A 147 -6.07 -4.29 5.88
C ILE A 147 -5.35 -5.46 5.20
N SER A 148 -5.82 -6.70 5.43
CA SER A 148 -5.22 -7.90 4.82
C SER A 148 -5.32 -7.90 3.30
N GLU A 149 -6.45 -7.51 2.73
CA GLU A 149 -6.62 -7.37 1.27
C GLU A 149 -5.61 -6.38 0.68
N LEU A 150 -5.42 -5.22 1.32
CA LEU A 150 -4.41 -4.25 0.88
C LEU A 150 -2.97 -4.77 1.01
N GLU A 151 -2.67 -5.53 2.07
CA GLU A 151 -1.35 -6.13 2.27
C GLU A 151 -1.07 -7.23 1.23
N GLU A 152 -2.06 -8.06 0.88
CA GLU A 152 -1.96 -9.07 -0.19
C GLU A 152 -1.75 -8.44 -1.57
N ILE A 153 -2.48 -7.37 -1.90
CA ILE A 153 -2.31 -6.63 -3.16
C ILE A 153 -0.87 -6.08 -3.26
N LYS A 154 -0.33 -5.52 -2.16
CA LYS A 154 1.08 -5.07 -2.11
C LYS A 154 2.07 -6.22 -2.25
N GLY A 155 1.81 -7.36 -1.61
CA GLY A 155 2.65 -8.56 -1.69
C GLY A 155 2.70 -9.14 -3.10
N ASN A 156 1.56 -9.26 -3.76
CA ASN A 156 1.45 -9.75 -5.14
C ASN A 156 2.12 -8.80 -6.14
N ALA A 157 1.95 -7.48 -5.95
CA ALA A 157 2.65 -6.47 -6.74
C ALA A 157 4.18 -6.51 -6.55
N LYS A 158 4.67 -6.96 -5.38
CA LYS A 158 6.10 -7.15 -5.10
C LYS A 158 6.63 -8.45 -5.73
N LEU A 159 5.88 -9.55 -5.62
CA LEU A 159 6.23 -10.84 -6.23
C LEU A 159 6.28 -10.78 -7.77
N GLN A 160 5.39 -10.02 -8.41
CA GLN A 160 5.48 -9.76 -9.85
C GLN A 160 6.74 -8.97 -10.27
N ARG A 161 7.34 -8.17 -9.37
CA ARG A 161 8.64 -7.51 -9.64
C ARG A 161 9.81 -8.49 -9.53
N GLU A 162 9.72 -9.46 -8.61
CA GLU A 162 10.81 -10.39 -8.32
C GLU A 162 10.82 -11.62 -9.24
N ALA A 163 9.66 -12.03 -9.78
CA ALA A 163 9.51 -13.23 -10.61
C ALA A 163 9.99 -13.13 -12.08
N GLN A 164 10.77 -12.11 -12.45
CA GLN A 164 11.39 -12.03 -13.78
C GLN A 164 12.90 -12.39 -13.72
N PRO A 165 13.27 -13.66 -13.94
CA PRO A 165 14.64 -14.01 -14.29
C PRO A 165 14.87 -13.64 -15.77
N GLY A 166 15.52 -12.50 -16.03
CA GLY A 166 16.02 -12.13 -17.36
C GLY A 166 15.20 -11.12 -18.18
N GLY A 167 14.22 -10.43 -17.60
CA GLY A 167 13.47 -9.35 -18.26
C GLY A 167 13.71 -8.00 -17.57
N GLY A 168 14.43 -7.09 -18.22
CA GLY A 168 14.82 -5.83 -17.61
C GLY A 168 13.66 -4.86 -17.40
N PHE A 169 13.54 -4.36 -16.17
CA PHE A 169 13.04 -3.01 -15.91
C PHE A 169 13.97 -2.02 -16.62
N ARG A 170 13.53 -1.47 -17.75
CA ARG A 170 14.03 -0.16 -18.21
C ARG A 170 12.87 0.81 -18.06
N TYR A 171 13.09 1.82 -17.22
CA TYR A 171 12.23 2.97 -16.92
C TYR A 171 11.11 2.68 -15.90
N TYR A 172 11.32 3.13 -14.66
CA TYR A 172 10.56 4.24 -14.05
C TYR A 172 11.09 4.53 -12.63
N GLU A 173 12.15 5.33 -12.55
CA GLU A 173 12.30 6.28 -11.45
C GLU A 173 11.67 7.60 -11.90
N LEU A 174 10.55 7.97 -11.28
CA LEU A 174 10.07 9.34 -11.28
C LEU A 174 10.01 9.79 -9.82
N GLN A 175 11.13 10.29 -9.30
CA GLN A 175 11.06 11.21 -8.18
C GLN A 175 10.34 12.49 -8.64
N ASN A 176 9.59 13.04 -7.71
CA ASN A 176 8.69 14.18 -7.86
C ASN A 176 9.40 15.40 -8.46
N GLY A 177 8.64 16.25 -9.15
CA GLY A 177 9.15 17.50 -9.67
C GLY A 177 9.80 18.35 -8.59
N THR A 178 11.11 18.55 -8.72
CA THR A 178 11.87 19.73 -8.31
C THR A 178 13.12 19.75 -9.20
N ASP A 179 13.24 20.81 -10.00
CA ASP A 179 14.38 21.29 -10.78
C ASP A 179 15.40 20.32 -11.40
N ALA A 180 15.55 20.50 -12.72
CA ALA A 180 16.55 19.91 -13.63
C ALA A 180 16.40 18.41 -13.92
N LEU A 181 15.95 18.10 -15.15
CA LEU A 181 16.47 16.91 -15.82
C LEU A 181 17.99 17.08 -15.88
N PRO A 182 18.82 16.14 -15.36
CA PRO A 182 20.21 16.13 -15.76
C PRO A 182 20.20 15.81 -17.26
N GLN A 183 20.37 16.85 -18.08
CA GLN A 183 20.79 16.62 -19.44
C GLN A 183 22.09 15.82 -19.34
N PRO A 184 22.21 14.66 -20.01
CA PRO A 184 23.49 13.98 -20.03
C PRO A 184 24.49 14.97 -20.60
N SER A 185 25.44 15.42 -19.78
CA SER A 185 26.56 16.21 -20.27
C SER A 185 27.25 15.41 -21.36
N GLU A 186 27.91 16.05 -22.32
CA GLU A 186 28.60 15.36 -23.42
C GLU A 186 29.58 14.28 -22.90
N LEU A 187 30.14 14.50 -21.70
CA LEU A 187 30.92 13.52 -20.92
C LEU A 187 30.14 12.25 -20.56
N SER A 188 28.87 12.35 -20.16
CA SER A 188 28.01 11.22 -19.80
C SER A 188 27.64 10.31 -20.98
N LEU A 189 27.48 10.88 -22.18
CA LEU A 189 27.25 10.11 -23.41
C LEU A 189 28.52 9.38 -23.87
N ILE A 190 29.68 10.02 -23.73
CA ILE A 190 30.98 9.41 -23.99
C ILE A 190 31.25 8.28 -22.99
N ASP A 191 30.92 8.46 -21.72
CA ASP A 191 31.10 7.44 -20.68
C ASP A 191 30.13 6.27 -20.83
N MET A 192 28.89 6.51 -21.24
CA MET A 192 27.96 5.44 -21.64
C MET A 192 28.47 4.71 -22.88
N GLY A 193 29.02 5.43 -23.87
CA GLY A 193 29.66 4.85 -25.04
C GLY A 193 30.83 3.94 -24.67
N ARG A 194 31.72 4.40 -23.78
CA ARG A 194 32.85 3.61 -23.25
C ARG A 194 32.40 2.38 -22.47
N THR A 195 31.39 2.53 -21.63
CA THR A 195 30.85 1.41 -20.83
C THR A 195 30.24 0.34 -21.74
N PHE A 196 29.50 0.76 -22.76
CA PHE A 196 28.95 -0.14 -23.77
C PHE A 196 30.06 -0.83 -24.59
N ARG A 197 31.08 -0.08 -25.03
CA ARG A 197 32.27 -0.61 -25.73
C ARG A 197 33.01 -1.67 -24.93
N ASN A 198 33.26 -1.42 -23.65
CA ASN A 198 33.87 -2.39 -22.74
C ASN A 198 33.01 -3.65 -22.54
N THR A 199 31.69 -3.48 -22.58
CA THR A 199 30.75 -4.60 -22.44
C THR A 199 30.75 -5.50 -23.67
N ILE A 200 30.71 -4.93 -24.89
CA ILE A 200 30.66 -5.71 -26.14
C ILE A 200 32.01 -6.33 -26.52
N THR A 201 33.12 -5.79 -26.02
CA THR A 201 34.46 -6.37 -26.19
C THR A 201 34.79 -7.45 -25.15
N ASN A 202 33.96 -7.62 -24.11
CA ASN A 202 34.13 -8.67 -23.12
C ASN A 202 33.79 -10.05 -23.70
N ALA A 203 34.68 -11.04 -23.50
CA ALA A 203 34.54 -12.41 -23.99
C ALA A 203 33.22 -13.09 -23.58
N ALA A 204 32.65 -12.73 -22.42
CA ALA A 204 31.36 -13.27 -21.97
C ALA A 204 30.20 -12.84 -22.88
N TYR A 205 30.23 -11.59 -23.35
CA TYR A 205 29.21 -11.03 -24.23
C TYR A 205 29.46 -11.36 -25.71
N GLN A 206 30.71 -11.55 -26.13
CA GLN A 206 30.99 -11.96 -27.51
C GLN A 206 30.27 -13.27 -27.90
N ARG A 207 30.11 -14.19 -26.94
CA ARG A 207 29.44 -15.49 -27.15
C ARG A 207 27.93 -15.39 -27.35
N THR A 208 27.31 -14.26 -26.97
CA THR A 208 25.86 -14.06 -27.10
C THR A 208 25.45 -13.37 -28.40
N PHE A 209 26.43 -12.89 -29.19
CA PHE A 209 26.18 -12.25 -30.49
C PHE A 209 26.58 -13.15 -31.65
N HIS A 210 25.81 -13.09 -32.74
CA HIS A 210 26.26 -13.61 -34.02
C HIS A 210 27.50 -12.85 -34.51
N LYS A 211 28.49 -13.61 -34.98
CA LYS A 211 29.82 -13.13 -35.39
C LYS A 211 29.76 -11.89 -36.29
N ASP A 212 28.95 -11.93 -37.34
CA ASP A 212 28.84 -10.85 -38.33
C ASP A 212 28.18 -9.59 -37.76
N ASN A 213 27.17 -9.76 -36.90
CA ASN A 213 26.48 -8.66 -36.24
C ASN A 213 27.41 -7.96 -35.23
N LEU A 214 28.23 -8.74 -34.50
CA LEU A 214 29.21 -8.20 -33.57
C LEU A 214 30.33 -7.44 -34.32
N LEU A 215 30.81 -7.97 -35.44
CA LEU A 215 31.79 -7.30 -36.31
C LEU A 215 31.26 -5.98 -36.87
N GLN A 216 30.01 -5.97 -37.37
CA GLN A 216 29.37 -4.74 -37.86
C GLN A 216 29.21 -3.71 -36.74
N LEU A 217 28.82 -4.14 -35.54
CA LEU A 217 28.65 -3.27 -34.39
C LEU A 217 30.00 -2.66 -33.98
N LEU A 218 31.02 -3.48 -33.75
CA LEU A 218 32.36 -3.02 -33.38
C LEU A 218 32.97 -2.09 -34.43
N SER A 219 32.78 -2.39 -35.73
CA SER A 219 33.28 -1.54 -36.82
C SER A 219 32.58 -0.18 -36.87
N LYS A 220 31.26 -0.12 -36.63
CA LYS A 220 30.51 1.13 -36.54
C LYS A 220 30.96 1.98 -35.36
N TYR A 221 31.19 1.36 -34.20
CA TYR A 221 31.70 2.08 -33.02
C TYR A 221 33.12 2.58 -33.22
N ALA A 222 34.01 1.78 -33.82
CA ALA A 222 35.38 2.17 -34.15
C ALA A 222 35.42 3.38 -35.10
N ALA A 223 34.54 3.43 -36.09
CA ALA A 223 34.42 4.56 -37.01
C ALA A 223 33.85 5.83 -36.33
N ALA A 224 32.89 5.66 -35.41
CA ALA A 224 32.18 6.80 -34.81
C ALA A 224 32.92 7.51 -33.68
N MET A 225 33.73 6.81 -32.87
CA MET A 225 34.44 7.44 -31.73
C MET A 225 35.94 7.10 -31.66
N GLY A 226 36.51 6.65 -32.78
CA GLY A 226 37.90 6.23 -32.87
C GLY A 226 38.13 4.83 -32.27
N PRO A 227 39.06 4.04 -32.84
CA PRO A 227 39.28 2.66 -32.42
C PRO A 227 40.20 2.57 -31.18
N GLU A 228 39.74 1.90 -30.13
CA GLU A 228 40.59 1.56 -28.98
C GLU A 228 41.40 0.27 -29.22
N TYR A 229 42.54 0.13 -28.54
CA TYR A 229 43.44 -1.03 -28.70
C TYR A 229 42.73 -2.37 -28.44
N VAL A 230 41.81 -2.40 -27.48
CA VAL A 230 41.03 -3.60 -27.10
C VAL A 230 40.04 -3.97 -28.21
N GLU A 231 39.36 -2.99 -28.81
CA GLU A 231 38.43 -3.22 -29.92
C GLU A 231 39.13 -3.74 -31.17
N LYS A 232 40.31 -3.19 -31.52
CA LYS A 232 41.11 -3.67 -32.65
C LYS A 232 41.51 -5.13 -32.47
N ARG A 233 42.03 -5.49 -31.28
CA ARG A 233 42.40 -6.87 -30.94
C ARG A 233 41.18 -7.79 -31.00
N THR A 234 40.03 -7.37 -30.50
CA THR A 234 38.79 -8.16 -30.56
C THR A 234 38.31 -8.34 -32.00
N ILE A 235 38.35 -7.30 -32.84
CA ILE A 235 37.98 -7.40 -34.27
C ILE A 235 38.93 -8.35 -35.01
N GLU A 236 40.24 -8.28 -34.76
CA GLU A 236 41.23 -9.19 -35.37
C GLU A 236 41.03 -10.64 -34.92
N ASN A 237 40.77 -10.86 -33.62
CA ASN A 237 40.47 -12.20 -33.08
C ASN A 237 39.18 -12.80 -33.64
N ILE A 238 38.19 -11.96 -33.96
CA ILE A 238 36.95 -12.43 -34.59
C ILE A 238 37.18 -12.68 -36.09
N LYS A 239 38.05 -11.93 -36.78
CA LYS A 239 38.29 -12.12 -38.23
C LYS A 239 39.13 -13.37 -38.55
N ASN A 240 40.07 -13.72 -37.68
CA ASN A 240 40.82 -14.99 -37.74
C ASN A 240 39.95 -16.19 -37.34
#